data_AF-A0A6J0B389-F1
#
_entry.id   AF-A0A6J0B389-F1
#
_cell.length_a   1.000
_cell.length_b   1.000
_cell.length_c   1.000
_cell.angle_alpha   90.00
_cell.angle_beta   90.00
_cell.angle_gamma   90.00
#
_symmetry.space_group_name_H-M   'P 1'
#
loop_
_entity.id
_entity.type
_entity.pdbx_description
1 polymer ?
#
loop_
_entity_poly.entity_id
_entity_poly.type
_entity_poly.pdbx_seq_one_letter_code
_entity_poly.pdbx_strand_id
1 'polypeptide(L)'
;MTQYTPGIGAHKLHTDDVSWNDARRNCHDESASLVILNSIAEAELIGQLINRAGKYNGWVGVHDFYHEGEFVTIHDETLIEAGFEGWLPGEPNDGSQSEDYVNVHATGKMNDENCNNKFVYVCELPRVRSSVEMNWVQASPSETQDPAGTTVPMYVQ
;
A
#
# COMPACT_ATOMS: atom_id res chain seq x y z
N MET A 1 9.43 10.13 -2.91
CA MET A 1 10.75 9.57 -2.53
C MET A 1 10.50 8.22 -1.85
N THR A 2 11.24 7.17 -2.21
CA THR A 2 11.09 5.84 -1.58
C THR A 2 12.03 5.69 -0.39
N GLN A 3 11.50 5.25 0.75
CA GLN A 3 12.21 4.95 2.00
C GLN A 3 12.08 3.46 2.27
N TYR A 4 13.21 2.76 2.39
CA TYR A 4 13.24 1.39 2.90
C TYR A 4 13.67 1.42 4.37
N THR A 5 12.97 0.68 5.22
CA THR A 5 13.28 0.57 6.65
C THR A 5 13.32 -0.90 7.05
N PRO A 6 14.51 -1.45 7.40
CA PRO A 6 14.65 -2.84 7.81
C PRO A 6 13.67 -3.21 8.93
N GLY A 7 12.96 -4.34 8.76
CA GLY A 7 11.98 -4.83 9.72
C GLY A 7 10.61 -4.17 9.64
N ILE A 8 10.46 -3.02 8.99
CA ILE A 8 9.17 -2.35 8.80
C ILE A 8 8.66 -2.60 7.38
N GLY A 9 9.30 -2.04 6.36
CA GLY A 9 8.79 -2.11 4.98
C GLY A 9 9.47 -1.13 4.04
N ALA A 10 8.86 -0.95 2.87
CA ALA A 10 9.27 0.02 1.87
C ALA A 10 8.09 0.96 1.57
N HIS A 11 8.30 2.25 1.76
CA HIS A 11 7.26 3.26 1.66
C HIS A 11 7.65 4.34 0.67
N LYS A 12 6.71 4.79 -0.16
CA LYS A 12 6.93 5.88 -1.11
C LYS A 12 5.96 7.02 -0.79
N LEU A 13 6.53 8.14 -0.34
CA LEU A 13 5.78 9.37 -0.16
C LEU A 13 5.59 10.07 -1.52
N HIS A 14 4.34 10.42 -1.80
CA HIS A 14 3.89 11.27 -2.90
C HIS A 14 3.40 12.60 -2.34
N THR A 15 3.92 13.72 -2.87
CA THR A 15 3.71 15.05 -2.29
C THR A 15 2.59 15.86 -2.96
N ASP A 16 1.90 15.27 -3.94
CA ASP A 16 0.72 15.86 -4.55
C ASP A 16 -0.48 15.70 -3.61
N ASP A 17 -1.23 16.78 -3.43
CA ASP A 17 -2.42 16.77 -2.57
C ASP A 17 -3.62 16.25 -3.37
N VAL A 18 -4.12 15.07 -3.03
CA VAL A 18 -5.19 14.36 -3.75
C VAL A 18 -6.27 13.84 -2.78
N SER A 19 -7.44 13.46 -3.30
CA SER A 19 -8.48 12.81 -2.49
C SER A 19 -8.03 11.42 -2.01
N TRP A 20 -8.65 10.88 -0.96
CA TRP A 20 -8.31 9.53 -0.46
C TRP A 20 -8.48 8.46 -1.55
N ASN A 21 -9.56 8.55 -2.33
CA ASN A 21 -9.85 7.63 -3.43
C ASN A 21 -8.79 7.72 -4.55
N ASP A 22 -8.32 8.92 -4.86
CA ASP A 22 -7.23 9.12 -5.81
C ASP A 22 -5.91 8.58 -5.27
N ALA A 23 -5.60 8.78 -3.98
CA ALA A 23 -4.41 8.23 -3.34
C ALA A 23 -4.40 6.70 -3.41
N ARG A 24 -5.52 6.05 -3.06
CA ARG A 24 -5.69 4.59 -3.16
C ARG A 24 -5.47 4.10 -4.58
N ARG A 25 -6.09 4.75 -5.57
CA ARG A 25 -5.93 4.40 -6.98
C ARG A 25 -4.49 4.58 -7.46
N ASN A 26 -3.86 5.69 -7.12
CA ASN A 26 -2.48 5.98 -7.54
C ASN A 26 -1.49 4.95 -6.97
N CYS A 27 -1.65 4.53 -5.70
CA CYS A 27 -0.82 3.47 -5.15
C CYS A 27 -1.05 2.13 -5.87
N HIS A 28 -2.31 1.78 -6.14
CA HIS A 28 -2.65 0.57 -6.88
C HIS A 28 -2.02 0.57 -8.28
N ASP A 29 -2.05 1.69 -9.01
CA ASP A 29 -1.44 1.83 -10.33
C ASP A 29 0.09 1.66 -10.31
N GLU A 30 0.72 1.85 -9.14
CA GLU A 30 2.14 1.57 -8.90
C GLU A 30 2.42 0.14 -8.42
N SER A 31 1.43 -0.76 -8.47
CA SER A 31 1.51 -2.11 -7.89
C SER A 31 1.85 -2.09 -6.39
N ALA A 32 1.35 -1.07 -5.69
CA ALA A 32 1.51 -0.82 -4.26
C ALA A 32 0.14 -0.71 -3.59
N SER A 33 0.10 -0.64 -2.26
CA SER A 33 -1.11 -0.32 -1.49
C SER A 33 -0.98 1.07 -0.88
N LEU A 34 -2.10 1.73 -0.58
CA LEU A 34 -2.07 2.86 0.34
C LEU A 34 -1.64 2.32 1.71
N VAL A 35 -0.70 2.98 2.38
CA VAL A 35 -0.05 2.39 3.57
C VAL A 35 -1.06 2.03 4.65
N ILE A 36 -0.96 0.82 5.18
CA ILE A 36 -1.68 0.40 6.37
C ILE A 36 -0.67 0.46 7.52
N LEU A 37 -1.00 1.18 8.59
CA LEU A 37 -0.10 1.26 9.74
C LEU A 37 -0.20 -0.05 10.52
N ASN A 38 0.87 -0.84 10.58
CA ASN A 38 0.87 -2.12 11.28
C ASN A 38 1.58 -2.10 12.65
N SER A 39 2.14 -0.95 13.04
CA SER A 39 2.82 -0.79 14.32
C SER A 39 3.03 0.68 14.69
N ILE A 40 3.35 0.94 15.96
CA ILE A 40 3.77 2.26 16.43
C ILE A 40 5.02 2.74 15.68
N ALA A 41 5.99 1.85 15.46
CA ALA A 41 7.24 2.20 14.79
C ALA A 41 7.02 2.62 13.32
N GLU A 42 6.08 1.96 12.64
CA GLU A 42 5.68 2.34 11.29
C GLU A 42 4.94 3.68 11.27
N ALA A 43 3.98 3.87 12.18
CA ALA A 43 3.24 5.12 12.29
C ALA A 43 4.16 6.33 12.53
N GLU A 44 5.15 6.18 13.42
CA GLU A 44 6.17 7.20 13.66
C GLU A 44 7.05 7.45 12.42
N LEU A 45 7.46 6.41 11.71
CA LEU A 45 8.22 6.53 10.46
C LEU A 45 7.42 7.30 9.39
N ILE A 46 6.14 6.98 9.21
CA ILE A 46 5.27 7.66 8.25
C ILE A 46 5.06 9.12 8.63
N GLY A 47 4.77 9.41 9.90
CA GLY A 47 4.68 10.77 10.42
C GLY A 47 5.95 11.58 10.16
N GLN A 48 7.13 10.98 10.40
CA GLN A 48 8.42 11.61 10.10
C GLN A 48 8.66 11.86 8.61
N LEU A 49 8.22 10.95 7.72
CA LEU A 49 8.32 11.16 6.28
C LEU A 49 7.48 12.37 5.83
N ILE A 50 6.25 12.47 6.33
CA ILE A 50 5.34 13.59 6.07
C ILE A 50 5.94 14.90 6.60
N ASN A 51 6.42 14.91 7.85
CA ASN A 51 7.03 16.08 8.46
C ASN A 51 8.28 16.57 7.70
N ARG A 52 9.17 15.65 7.29
CA ARG A 52 10.38 15.99 6.51
C ARG A 52 10.05 16.60 5.14
N ALA A 53 8.87 16.30 4.60
CA ALA A 53 8.38 16.90 3.36
C ALA A 53 7.69 18.27 3.58
N GLY A 54 7.66 18.78 4.81
CA GLY A 54 7.00 20.06 5.15
C GLY A 54 5.48 19.99 5.11
N LYS A 55 4.92 18.81 5.34
CA LYS A 55 3.48 18.53 5.32
C LYS A 55 3.01 18.14 6.73
N TYR A 56 1.71 18.24 6.98
CA TYR A 56 1.11 17.97 8.29
C TYR A 56 0.37 16.64 8.35
N ASN A 57 -0.40 16.31 7.31
CA ASN A 57 -1.24 15.11 7.26
C ASN A 57 -0.99 14.37 5.94
N GLY A 58 -1.22 13.05 5.94
CA GLY A 58 -1.22 12.26 4.73
C GLY A 58 -2.17 11.07 4.79
N TRP A 59 -2.73 10.66 3.65
CA TRP A 59 -3.68 9.56 3.59
C TRP A 59 -3.06 8.20 3.92
N VAL A 60 -3.82 7.38 4.65
CA VAL A 60 -3.53 5.98 4.97
C VAL A 60 -4.68 5.07 4.56
N GLY A 61 -4.41 3.78 4.38
CA GLY A 61 -5.35 2.78 3.89
C GLY A 61 -6.36 2.29 4.92
N VAL A 62 -7.05 3.22 5.60
CA VAL A 62 -8.09 2.96 6.61
C VAL A 62 -9.33 3.81 6.32
N HIS A 63 -10.51 3.22 6.53
CA HIS A 63 -11.81 3.87 6.37
C HIS A 63 -12.87 3.17 7.24
N ASP A 64 -13.99 3.83 7.51
CA ASP A 64 -15.20 3.26 8.14
C ASP A 64 -16.43 3.44 7.25
N PHE A 65 -16.22 3.75 5.96
CA PHE A 65 -17.26 3.86 4.92
C PHE A 65 -18.33 2.75 4.88
N TYR A 66 -18.05 1.55 5.37
CA TYR A 66 -19.04 0.48 5.44
C TYR A 66 -20.02 0.64 6.61
N HIS A 67 -19.52 1.09 7.75
CA HIS A 67 -20.30 1.28 8.97
C HIS A 67 -19.59 2.32 9.85
N GLU A 68 -20.28 3.44 10.08
CA GLU A 68 -19.79 4.56 10.89
C GLU A 68 -19.24 4.09 12.24
N GLY A 69 -18.00 4.48 12.55
CA GLY A 69 -17.30 4.09 13.77
C GLY A 69 -16.65 2.70 13.76
N GLU A 70 -16.85 1.90 12.70
CA GLU A 70 -16.17 0.61 12.49
C GLU A 70 -15.08 0.72 11.43
N PHE A 71 -13.89 1.15 11.87
CA PHE A 71 -12.73 1.33 11.01
C PHE A 71 -12.10 0.00 10.57
N VAL A 72 -11.94 -0.14 9.26
CA VAL A 72 -11.27 -1.25 8.59
C VAL A 72 -10.18 -0.74 7.64
N THR A 73 -9.20 -1.59 7.37
CA THR A 73 -8.19 -1.31 6.35
C THR A 73 -8.76 -1.51 4.94
N ILE A 74 -8.04 -1.05 3.93
CA ILE A 74 -8.35 -1.35 2.52
C ILE A 74 -8.24 -2.83 2.15
N HIS A 75 -7.82 -3.69 3.09
CA HIS A 75 -7.82 -5.16 2.97
C HIS A 75 -8.88 -5.82 3.86
N ASP A 76 -9.86 -5.05 4.35
CA ASP A 76 -10.96 -5.50 5.19
C ASP A 76 -10.54 -6.07 6.56
N GLU A 77 -9.37 -5.67 7.06
CA GLU A 77 -8.88 -6.02 8.41
C GLU A 77 -9.35 -4.96 9.42
N THR A 78 -9.74 -5.36 10.62
CA THR A 78 -9.95 -4.41 11.73
C THR A 78 -8.62 -3.74 12.14
N LEU A 79 -8.68 -2.58 12.81
CA LEU A 79 -7.46 -1.93 13.32
C LEU A 79 -6.65 -2.81 14.29
N ILE A 80 -7.34 -3.65 15.05
CA ILE A 80 -6.73 -4.63 15.96
C ILE A 80 -5.96 -5.68 15.17
N GLU A 81 -6.55 -6.22 14.10
CA GLU A 81 -5.90 -7.19 13.22
C GLU A 81 -4.72 -6.57 12.46
N ALA A 82 -4.87 -5.33 12.02
CA ALA A 82 -3.81 -4.57 11.37
C ALA A 82 -2.63 -4.27 12.32
N GLY A 83 -2.88 -4.15 13.63
CA GLY A 83 -1.84 -4.00 14.66
C GLY A 83 -1.56 -2.55 15.10
N PHE A 84 -2.39 -1.59 14.70
CA PHE A 84 -2.25 -0.20 15.12
C PHE A 84 -3.60 0.53 15.24
N GLU A 85 -3.81 1.14 16.40
CA GLU A 85 -4.96 1.99 16.71
C GLU A 85 -4.48 3.21 17.52
N GLY A 86 -3.85 4.16 16.84
CA GLY A 86 -3.25 5.34 17.48
C GLY A 86 -3.86 6.65 16.99
N TRP A 87 -4.98 7.06 17.58
CA TRP A 87 -5.69 8.29 17.26
C TRP A 87 -5.08 9.55 17.88
N LEU A 88 -5.34 10.71 17.28
CA LEU A 88 -5.13 12.02 17.92
C LEU A 88 -6.10 12.19 19.11
N PRO A 89 -5.76 13.03 20.11
CA PRO A 89 -6.68 13.31 21.20
C PRO A 89 -7.99 13.93 20.69
N GLY A 90 -9.10 13.22 20.90
CA GLY A 90 -10.42 13.64 20.43
C GLY A 90 -10.93 12.87 19.22
N GLU A 91 -10.07 12.09 18.56
CA GLU A 91 -10.41 11.33 17.35
C GLU A 91 -10.67 9.83 17.65
N PRO A 92 -11.43 9.13 16.78
CA PRO A 92 -12.22 9.70 15.68
C PRO A 92 -13.45 10.45 16.19
N ASN A 93 -13.83 11.54 15.54
CA ASN A 93 -14.92 12.42 16.01
C ASN A 93 -16.15 12.50 15.09
N ASP A 94 -16.09 11.86 13.92
CA ASP A 94 -17.06 12.01 12.83
C ASP A 94 -17.42 13.47 12.61
N GLY A 95 -16.38 14.28 12.40
CA GLY A 95 -16.54 15.70 12.17
C GLY A 95 -17.45 15.91 10.96
N SER A 96 -18.20 17.01 10.92
CA SER A 96 -19.14 17.28 9.82
C SER A 96 -20.19 16.17 9.52
N GLN A 97 -20.24 15.05 10.27
CA GLN A 97 -21.01 13.83 10.02
C GLN A 97 -20.73 13.19 8.63
N SER A 98 -19.46 13.13 8.21
CA SER A 98 -19.08 12.60 6.89
C SER A 98 -17.56 12.34 6.75
N GLU A 99 -16.91 11.92 7.83
CA GLU A 99 -15.45 11.77 7.91
C GLU A 99 -14.97 10.33 7.70
N ASP A 100 -15.49 9.64 6.69
CA ASP A 100 -15.35 8.18 6.56
C ASP A 100 -13.92 7.62 6.24
N TYR A 101 -12.89 8.46 6.16
CA TYR A 101 -11.56 8.10 5.65
C TYR A 101 -10.44 8.64 6.53
N VAL A 102 -9.34 7.90 6.69
CA VAL A 102 -8.32 8.23 7.69
C VAL A 102 -7.07 8.84 7.07
N ASN A 103 -6.62 9.95 7.66
CA ASN A 103 -5.28 10.49 7.48
C ASN A 103 -4.41 10.25 8.72
N VAL A 104 -3.09 10.32 8.54
CA VAL A 104 -2.10 10.32 9.63
C VAL A 104 -1.39 11.67 9.70
N HIS A 105 -1.38 12.25 10.89
CA HIS A 105 -0.65 13.47 11.20
C HIS A 105 0.86 13.21 11.28
N ALA A 106 1.67 14.26 11.15
CA ALA A 106 3.14 14.24 11.23
C ALA A 106 3.70 13.66 12.56
N THR A 107 2.86 13.51 13.58
CA THR A 107 3.16 12.83 14.85
C THR A 107 2.98 11.31 14.79
N GLY A 108 2.50 10.76 13.68
CA GLY A 108 2.15 9.35 13.53
C GLY A 108 0.80 8.98 14.15
N LYS A 109 -0.10 9.95 14.35
CA LYS A 109 -1.44 9.73 14.94
C LYS A 109 -2.54 9.92 13.90
N MET A 110 -3.57 9.09 13.97
CA MET A 110 -4.67 9.04 13.01
C MET A 110 -5.75 10.10 13.30
N ASN A 111 -6.46 10.47 12.25
CA ASN A 111 -7.60 11.38 12.22
C ASN A 111 -8.54 10.91 11.11
N ASP A 112 -9.80 10.66 11.42
CA ASP A 112 -10.89 10.52 10.46
C ASP A 112 -11.14 11.85 9.75
N GLU A 113 -11.53 11.83 8.49
CA GLU A 113 -11.50 13.01 7.63
C GLU A 113 -12.35 12.83 6.37
N ASN A 114 -12.85 13.96 5.87
CA ASN A 114 -13.76 13.98 4.74
C ASN A 114 -13.03 13.62 3.45
N CYS A 115 -13.66 12.78 2.63
CA CYS A 115 -13.10 12.28 1.37
C CYS A 115 -12.73 13.37 0.35
N ASN A 116 -13.33 14.55 0.45
CA ASN A 116 -13.08 15.68 -0.46
C ASN A 116 -11.84 16.49 -0.10
N ASN A 117 -11.31 16.32 1.12
CA ASN A 117 -10.06 16.94 1.49
C ASN A 117 -8.90 16.33 0.71
N LYS A 118 -7.80 17.09 0.63
CA LYS A 118 -6.65 16.74 -0.19
C LYS A 118 -5.38 16.76 0.65
N PHE A 119 -4.71 15.63 0.70
CA PHE A 119 -3.43 15.49 1.40
C PHE A 119 -2.44 14.73 0.53
N VAL A 120 -1.18 14.81 0.96
CA VAL A 120 -0.15 13.89 0.50
C VAL A 120 -0.52 12.45 0.88
N TYR A 121 0.17 11.47 0.32
CA TYR A 121 -0.16 10.08 0.58
C TYR A 121 1.09 9.22 0.52
N VAL A 122 1.06 8.11 1.25
CA VAL A 122 2.17 7.17 1.31
C VAL A 122 1.72 5.82 0.78
N CYS A 123 2.38 5.35 -0.27
CA CYS A 123 2.20 4.00 -0.76
C CYS A 123 3.15 3.04 -0.03
N GLU A 124 2.63 1.89 0.40
CA GLU A 124 3.42 0.76 0.86
C GLU A 124 3.69 -0.17 -0.32
N LEU A 125 4.97 -0.37 -0.60
CA LEU A 125 5.43 -1.24 -1.67
C LEU A 125 5.39 -2.70 -1.19
N PRO A 126 5.07 -3.66 -2.07
CA PRO A 126 5.05 -5.06 -1.71
C PRO A 126 6.41 -5.45 -1.13
N ARG A 127 6.39 -6.21 -0.03
CA ARG A 127 7.62 -6.79 0.50
C ARG A 127 8.22 -7.66 -0.60
N VAL A 128 9.33 -7.21 -1.18
CA VAL A 128 10.14 -8.06 -2.05
C VAL A 128 10.62 -9.19 -1.16
N ARG A 129 9.93 -10.34 -1.22
CA ARG A 129 10.41 -11.56 -0.59
C ARG A 129 11.83 -11.75 -1.13
N SER A 130 12.82 -11.75 -0.25
CA SER A 130 14.21 -11.99 -0.61
C SER A 130 14.28 -13.20 -1.54
N SER A 131 14.62 -12.95 -2.81
CA SER A 131 14.88 -13.92 -3.88
C SER A 131 13.91 -15.11 -3.95
N VAL A 132 12.80 -14.99 -4.69
CA VAL A 132 12.42 -16.12 -5.56
C VAL A 132 13.12 -15.87 -6.88
N GLU A 133 14.06 -16.76 -7.20
CA GLU A 133 14.47 -17.12 -8.55
C GLU A 133 13.95 -16.20 -9.66
N MET A 134 14.70 -15.14 -9.95
CA MET A 134 14.76 -14.65 -11.34
C MET A 134 15.52 -15.69 -12.17
N ASN A 135 14.97 -16.91 -12.25
CA ASN A 135 15.32 -17.85 -13.29
C ASN A 135 14.70 -17.26 -14.54
N TRP A 136 15.52 -16.51 -15.29
CA TRP A 136 15.37 -16.45 -16.72
C TRP A 136 15.10 -17.86 -17.20
N VAL A 137 13.88 -18.15 -17.62
CA VAL A 137 13.62 -19.32 -18.45
C VAL A 137 14.53 -19.12 -19.64
N GLN A 138 15.67 -19.81 -19.62
CA GLN A 138 16.54 -19.94 -20.76
C GLN A 138 15.67 -20.54 -21.85
N ALA A 139 15.19 -19.70 -22.76
CA ALA A 139 14.80 -20.17 -24.06
C ALA A 139 16.09 -20.67 -24.71
N SER A 140 16.36 -21.96 -24.56
CA SER A 140 17.25 -22.70 -25.44
C SER A 140 16.43 -23.77 -26.16
N PRO A 141 16.64 -23.95 -27.47
CA PRO A 141 15.78 -24.77 -28.30
C PRO A 141 16.05 -26.25 -28.00
N SER A 142 15.06 -26.97 -27.49
CA SER A 142 15.17 -28.42 -27.42
C SER A 142 14.83 -29.02 -28.79
N GLU A 143 15.87 -29.26 -29.59
CA GLU A 143 15.91 -30.44 -30.43
C GLU A 143 15.75 -31.67 -29.53
N THR A 144 14.68 -32.43 -29.70
CA THR A 144 14.60 -33.80 -29.18
C THR A 144 14.86 -34.76 -30.33
N GLN A 145 16.08 -35.30 -30.37
CA GLN A 145 16.37 -36.54 -31.09
C GLN A 145 15.68 -37.70 -30.36
N ASP A 146 14.89 -38.46 -31.10
CA ASP A 146 14.25 -39.70 -30.67
C ASP A 146 15.24 -40.88 -30.82
N PRO A 147 15.28 -41.91 -29.94
CA PRO A 147 16.27 -42.99 -30.02
C PRO A 147 16.02 -43.99 -31.17
N ALA A 148 15.09 -43.72 -32.10
CA ALA A 148 14.66 -44.66 -33.14
C ALA A 148 14.92 -44.20 -34.59
N GLY A 149 15.60 -43.07 -34.81
CA GLY A 149 16.22 -42.74 -36.11
C GLY A 149 15.34 -42.90 -37.37
N THR A 150 14.05 -42.58 -37.30
CA THR A 150 13.16 -42.67 -38.47
C THR A 150 12.42 -41.36 -38.70
N THR A 151 12.69 -40.71 -39.82
CA THR A 151 12.01 -39.50 -40.29
C THR A 151 10.59 -39.82 -40.74
N VAL A 152 9.59 -39.09 -40.22
CA VAL A 152 8.23 -39.08 -40.80
C VAL A 152 7.99 -37.68 -41.40
N PRO A 153 7.64 -37.56 -42.70
CA PRO A 153 7.52 -36.27 -43.35
C PRO A 153 6.26 -35.52 -42.89
N MET A 154 6.39 -34.20 -42.74
CA MET A 154 5.26 -33.28 -42.57
C MET A 154 4.29 -33.41 -43.74
N TYR A 155 3.00 -33.60 -43.44
CA TYR A 155 1.93 -33.23 -44.37
C TYR A 155 1.03 -32.17 -43.74
N VAL A 156 0.90 -31.11 -44.52
CA VAL A 156 0.06 -29.93 -44.37
C VAL A 156 -1.42 -30.32 -44.36
N GLN A 157 -2.20 -29.64 -43.52
CA GLN A 157 -3.50 -29.09 -43.89
C GLN A 157 -3.57 -27.65 -43.39
#